data_AF-A0A1V4EDF0-F1
#
_entry.id   AF-A0A1V4EDF0-F1
#
_cell.length_a   1.000
_cell.length_b   1.000
_cell.length_c   1.000
_cell.angle_alpha   90.00
_cell.angle_beta   90.00
_cell.angle_gamma   90.00
#
_symmetry.space_group_name_H-M   'P 1'
#
loop_
_entity.id
_entity.type
_entity.pdbx_description
1 polymer ?
#
loop_
_entity_poly.entity_id
_entity_poly.type
_entity_poly.pdbx_seq_one_letter_code
_entity_poly.pdbx_strand_id
1 'polypeptide(L)'
;MHRIMRLGAIAAVAAALTAFGGPALAETTTVMTNSTSVLPESQGYVKVQCPSTIPYPVTIRASSSVKDSYNSQYLNYKEIAVAGREVKVNFTNSQSKRDAHSVNIPVKVEVLCSDVPHEPPTGLELMQRADIAPGVDAAVTVSCPPAYPHVTRYEERHSTGVDVVDVQQNGPTYFVGYQNTDFLHTASATLYVTCSA
;
A
#
# COMPACT_ATOMS: atom_id res chain seq x y z
N MET A 1 -15.64 32.92 -5.57
CA MET A 1 -14.79 32.18 -4.61
C MET A 1 -13.89 31.24 -5.39
N HIS A 2 -12.57 31.47 -5.31
CA HIS A 2 -11.53 30.89 -6.15
C HIS A 2 -11.36 29.37 -5.93
N ARG A 3 -11.35 28.59 -7.03
CA ARG A 3 -10.86 27.21 -7.04
C ARG A 3 -9.35 27.24 -7.27
N ILE A 4 -8.58 26.75 -6.30
CA ILE A 4 -7.14 26.51 -6.47
C ILE A 4 -6.97 25.03 -6.80
N MET A 5 -6.82 24.71 -8.08
CA MET A 5 -6.26 23.43 -8.53
C MET A 5 -4.73 23.56 -8.46
N ARG A 6 -4.07 22.78 -7.60
CA ARG A 6 -2.62 22.62 -7.64
C ARG A 6 -2.29 21.50 -8.62
N LEU A 7 -1.80 21.87 -9.81
CA LEU A 7 -1.03 20.96 -10.67
C LEU A 7 0.31 20.68 -9.99
N GLY A 8 0.54 19.44 -9.57
CA GLY A 8 1.87 18.95 -9.19
C GLY A 8 2.60 18.43 -10.43
N ALA A 9 3.79 18.95 -10.67
CA ALA A 9 4.64 18.62 -11.81
C ALA A 9 5.11 17.15 -11.79
N ILE A 10 5.00 16.47 -12.93
CA ILE A 10 5.56 15.13 -13.15
C ILE A 10 7.00 15.34 -13.63
N ALA A 11 7.98 15.05 -12.78
CA ALA A 11 9.38 14.95 -13.20
C ALA A 11 9.63 13.52 -13.70
N ALA A 12 9.70 13.34 -15.02
CA ALA A 12 10.17 12.11 -15.63
C ALA A 12 11.71 12.12 -15.66
N VAL A 13 12.34 11.26 -14.87
CA VAL A 13 13.79 11.00 -14.98
C VAL A 13 13.97 9.80 -15.90
N ALA A 14 14.32 10.07 -17.16
CA ALA A 14 14.73 9.05 -18.12
C ALA A 14 16.24 8.80 -17.93
N ALA A 15 16.61 7.65 -17.40
CA ALA A 15 18.00 7.17 -17.42
C ALA A 15 18.19 6.32 -18.69
N ALA A 16 18.95 6.85 -19.64
CA ALA A 16 19.38 6.12 -20.83
C ALA A 16 20.65 5.31 -20.52
N LEU A 17 20.61 4.00 -20.75
CA LEU A 17 21.80 3.15 -20.84
C LEU A 17 21.72 2.37 -22.14
N THR A 18 22.58 2.76 -23.08
CA THR A 18 22.81 2.11 -24.37
C THR A 18 23.71 0.89 -24.20
N ALA A 19 23.28 -0.28 -24.69
CA ALA A 19 24.18 -1.35 -25.14
C ALA A 19 23.49 -2.24 -26.18
N PHE A 20 24.24 -2.57 -27.23
CA PHE A 20 23.85 -3.22 -28.47
C PHE A 20 23.41 -4.69 -28.31
N GLY A 21 22.34 -5.09 -29.02
CA GLY A 21 22.02 -6.50 -29.29
C GLY A 21 20.59 -6.82 -29.77
N GLY A 22 20.21 -6.46 -31.01
CA GLY A 22 18.98 -6.90 -31.70
C GLY A 22 17.63 -6.52 -31.04
N PRO A 23 16.48 -6.49 -31.76
CA PRO A 23 15.22 -6.10 -31.14
C PRO A 23 14.64 -7.32 -30.42
N ALA A 24 15.19 -7.66 -29.25
CA ALA A 24 14.27 -7.98 -28.17
C ALA A 24 13.47 -6.70 -27.97
N LEU A 25 12.14 -6.75 -28.10
CA LEU A 25 11.30 -5.61 -27.69
C LEU A 25 11.76 -5.27 -26.27
N ALA A 26 12.43 -4.13 -26.13
CA ALA A 26 12.96 -3.71 -24.85
C ALA A 26 11.74 -3.39 -24.00
N GLU A 27 11.38 -4.33 -23.13
CA GLU A 27 10.21 -4.17 -22.25
C GLU A 27 10.33 -2.85 -21.52
N THR A 28 9.40 -1.96 -21.78
CA THR A 28 9.33 -0.65 -21.16
C THR A 28 8.33 -0.73 -20.04
N THR A 29 8.80 -0.52 -18.81
CA THR A 29 7.93 -0.49 -17.63
C THR A 29 7.77 0.93 -17.08
N THR A 30 6.59 1.23 -16.55
CA THR A 30 6.31 2.52 -15.91
C THR A 30 5.50 2.32 -14.63
N VAL A 31 5.85 3.05 -13.57
CA VAL A 31 5.07 3.06 -12.33
C VAL A 31 4.06 4.20 -12.37
N MET A 32 2.79 3.86 -12.27
CA MET A 32 1.70 4.81 -12.12
C MET A 32 1.23 4.83 -10.67
N THR A 33 0.89 6.01 -10.16
CA THR A 33 0.54 6.18 -8.75
C THR A 33 -0.67 7.08 -8.60
N ASN A 34 -1.56 6.74 -7.67
CA ASN A 34 -2.62 7.62 -7.21
C ASN A 34 -2.86 7.40 -5.71
N SER A 35 -3.39 8.41 -5.03
CA SER A 35 -3.63 8.37 -3.60
C SER A 35 -4.92 9.08 -3.22
N THR A 36 -5.55 8.61 -2.15
CA THR A 36 -6.70 9.27 -1.54
C THR A 36 -6.67 9.04 -0.04
N SER A 37 -7.70 9.46 0.68
CA SER A 37 -7.85 9.15 2.10
C SER A 37 -9.29 8.76 2.41
N VAL A 38 -9.48 7.86 3.37
CA VAL A 38 -10.79 7.34 3.77
C VAL A 38 -11.14 7.75 5.20
N LEU A 39 -12.28 8.44 5.32
CA LEU A 39 -12.87 8.87 6.59
C LEU A 39 -13.46 7.67 7.35
N PRO A 40 -13.64 7.76 8.68
CA PRO A 40 -14.27 6.69 9.46
C PRO A 40 -15.67 6.33 8.96
N GLU A 41 -16.09 5.09 9.17
CA GLU A 41 -17.30 4.45 8.63
C GLU A 41 -17.59 4.85 7.18
N SER A 42 -16.55 4.90 6.35
CA SER A 42 -16.63 5.27 4.94
C SER A 42 -15.89 4.27 4.08
N GLN A 43 -16.25 4.27 2.80
CA GLN A 43 -15.60 3.48 1.77
C GLN A 43 -14.94 4.44 0.79
N GLY A 44 -13.73 4.10 0.38
CA GLY A 44 -12.96 4.83 -0.62
C GLY A 44 -12.54 3.91 -1.74
N TYR A 45 -12.14 4.51 -2.85
CA TYR A 45 -11.46 3.80 -3.91
C TYR A 45 -10.36 4.65 -4.51
N VAL A 46 -9.34 3.98 -5.02
CA VAL A 46 -8.30 4.58 -5.86
C VAL A 46 -8.37 3.93 -7.24
N LYS A 47 -8.34 4.75 -8.28
CA LYS A 47 -8.20 4.30 -9.67
C LYS A 47 -6.83 4.71 -10.18
N VAL A 48 -6.12 3.77 -10.77
CA VAL A 48 -4.85 4.00 -11.46
C VAL A 48 -5.01 3.52 -12.89
N GLN A 49 -4.64 4.37 -13.84
CA GLN A 49 -4.77 4.11 -15.26
C GLN A 49 -3.37 3.93 -15.85
N CYS A 50 -3.08 2.77 -16.41
CA CYS A 50 -1.85 2.55 -17.16
C CYS A 50 -1.85 3.39 -18.46
N PRO A 51 -0.68 3.88 -18.91
CA PRO A 51 -0.57 4.62 -20.18
C PRO A 51 -1.07 3.80 -21.36
N SER A 52 -1.54 4.46 -22.42
CA SER A 52 -2.04 3.77 -23.61
C SER A 52 -0.98 2.95 -24.33
N THR A 53 0.29 3.37 -24.25
CA THR A 53 1.45 2.72 -24.86
C THR A 53 2.00 1.55 -24.04
N ILE A 54 1.62 1.46 -22.75
CA ILE A 54 2.15 0.50 -21.77
C ILE A 54 0.95 -0.05 -20.98
N PRO A 55 0.08 -0.86 -21.62
CA PRO A 55 -1.28 -1.07 -21.13
C PRO A 55 -1.41 -2.19 -20.10
N TYR A 56 -0.41 -3.07 -19.94
CA TYR A 56 -0.54 -4.30 -19.17
C TYR A 56 -0.09 -4.09 -17.72
N PRO A 57 -0.99 -4.17 -16.72
CA PRO A 57 -0.60 -4.11 -15.31
C PRO A 57 0.15 -5.38 -14.92
N VAL A 58 1.34 -5.24 -14.34
CA VAL A 58 2.22 -6.35 -13.95
C VAL A 58 2.21 -6.57 -12.44
N THR A 59 2.20 -5.49 -11.66
CA THR A 59 2.25 -5.56 -10.20
C THR A 59 1.42 -4.44 -9.60
N ILE A 60 0.65 -4.76 -8.56
CA ILE A 60 -0.17 -3.82 -7.81
C ILE A 60 0.35 -3.77 -6.38
N ARG A 61 0.66 -2.55 -5.94
CA ARG A 61 1.12 -2.23 -4.59
C ARG A 61 0.14 -1.26 -3.97
N ALA A 62 -0.38 -1.56 -2.79
CA ALA A 62 -1.16 -0.61 -2.01
C ALA A 62 -0.45 -0.34 -0.69
N SER A 63 -0.35 0.93 -0.33
CA SER A 63 0.36 1.40 0.86
C SER A 63 -0.49 2.38 1.64
N SER A 64 -0.34 2.36 2.96
CA SER A 64 -1.02 3.23 3.90
C SER A 64 -0.09 3.59 5.05
N SER A 65 -0.30 4.77 5.64
CA SER A 65 0.49 5.26 6.77
C SER A 65 -0.44 5.88 7.81
N VAL A 66 -0.37 5.38 9.03
CA VAL A 66 -1.11 5.93 10.18
C VAL A 66 -0.14 6.50 11.21
N LYS A 67 -0.54 7.54 11.92
CA LYS A 67 0.31 8.14 12.99
C LYS A 67 0.33 7.33 14.27
N ASP A 68 -0.60 6.40 14.42
CA ASP A 68 -0.73 5.59 15.61
C ASP A 68 -1.10 4.18 15.16
N SER A 69 -0.28 3.22 15.62
CA SER A 69 -0.40 1.80 15.33
C SER A 69 -1.80 1.22 15.62
N TYR A 70 -2.51 1.73 16.64
CA TYR A 70 -3.87 1.28 16.94
C TYR A 70 -4.87 1.54 15.81
N ASN A 71 -4.56 2.49 14.91
CA ASN A 71 -5.41 2.80 13.76
C ASN A 71 -5.15 1.91 12.55
N SER A 72 -4.07 1.12 12.55
CA SER A 72 -3.70 0.25 11.43
C SER A 72 -4.77 -0.80 11.13
N GLN A 73 -5.42 -1.33 12.18
CA GLN A 73 -6.47 -2.34 12.09
C GLN A 73 -7.77 -1.86 11.41
N TYR A 74 -7.99 -0.55 11.30
CA TYR A 74 -9.24 -0.04 10.76
C TYR A 74 -9.28 -0.05 9.23
N LEU A 75 -8.12 -0.10 8.56
CA LEU A 75 -8.05 -0.19 7.11
C LEU A 75 -8.33 -1.62 6.64
N ASN A 76 -9.32 -1.76 5.76
CA ASN A 76 -9.69 -3.05 5.19
C ASN A 76 -9.79 -2.94 3.67
N TYR A 77 -8.94 -3.67 2.94
CA TYR A 77 -9.04 -3.81 1.49
C TYR A 77 -10.19 -4.76 1.14
N LYS A 78 -11.13 -4.30 0.31
CA LYS A 78 -12.34 -5.05 -0.04
C LYS A 78 -12.25 -5.74 -1.38
N GLU A 79 -11.70 -5.04 -2.37
CA GLU A 79 -11.69 -5.52 -3.74
C GLU A 79 -10.58 -4.84 -4.52
N ILE A 80 -9.94 -5.59 -5.41
CA ILE A 80 -9.05 -5.07 -6.43
C ILE A 80 -9.55 -5.59 -7.76
N ALA A 81 -9.96 -4.67 -8.62
CA ALA A 81 -10.47 -4.97 -9.94
C ALA A 81 -9.46 -4.46 -10.98
N VAL A 82 -9.08 -5.34 -11.91
CA VAL A 82 -8.25 -5.01 -13.06
C VAL A 82 -9.12 -5.12 -14.30
N ALA A 83 -9.36 -4.00 -14.98
CA ALA A 83 -10.21 -3.90 -16.17
C ALA A 83 -9.40 -3.34 -17.33
N GLY A 84 -8.72 -4.23 -18.06
CA GLY A 84 -7.80 -3.87 -19.13
C GLY A 84 -6.63 -3.05 -18.61
N ARG A 85 -6.71 -1.72 -18.77
CA ARG A 85 -5.66 -0.76 -18.39
C ARG A 85 -5.95 -0.03 -17.07
N GLU A 86 -7.15 -0.20 -16.52
CA GLU A 86 -7.57 0.43 -15.26
C GLU A 86 -7.40 -0.58 -14.12
N VAL A 87 -6.74 -0.13 -13.04
CA VAL A 87 -6.71 -0.83 -11.75
C VAL A 87 -7.51 -0.02 -10.74
N LYS A 88 -8.52 -0.63 -10.15
CA LYS A 88 -9.35 -0.04 -9.10
C LYS A 88 -9.18 -0.81 -7.80
N VAL A 89 -8.81 -0.11 -6.73
CA VAL A 89 -8.67 -0.68 -5.39
C VAL A 89 -9.70 -0.06 -4.47
N ASN A 90 -10.58 -0.88 -3.89
CA ASN A 90 -11.62 -0.49 -2.95
C ASN A 90 -11.19 -0.83 -1.52
N PHE A 91 -11.43 0.08 -0.59
CA PHE A 91 -11.08 -0.10 0.82
C PHE A 91 -12.05 0.65 1.71
N THR A 92 -12.08 0.27 2.99
CA THR A 92 -12.96 0.87 4.00
C THR A 92 -12.17 1.21 5.25
N ASN A 93 -12.62 2.23 5.96
CA ASN A 93 -12.21 2.51 7.32
C ASN A 93 -13.33 2.07 8.27
N SER A 94 -13.07 1.05 9.08
CA SER A 94 -14.05 0.46 10.01
C SER A 94 -14.15 1.20 11.34
N GLN A 95 -13.32 2.23 11.59
CA GLN A 95 -13.42 3.03 12.80
C GLN A 95 -14.78 3.74 12.87
N SER A 96 -15.37 3.82 14.07
CA SER A 96 -16.63 4.52 14.25
C SER A 96 -16.48 6.04 14.15
N LYS A 97 -17.45 6.72 13.52
CA LYS A 97 -17.51 8.19 13.49
C LYS A 97 -17.77 8.82 14.86
N ARG A 98 -18.24 8.03 15.84
CA ARG A 98 -18.53 8.48 17.20
C ARG A 98 -17.31 8.46 18.11
N ASP A 99 -16.20 7.92 17.62
CA ASP A 99 -14.93 7.90 18.34
C ASP A 99 -14.40 9.34 18.51
N ALA A 100 -13.89 9.66 19.69
CA ALA A 100 -13.31 10.96 19.99
C ALA A 100 -12.04 11.22 19.16
N HIS A 101 -11.38 10.15 18.70
CA HIS A 101 -10.14 10.20 17.93
C HIS A 101 -10.34 9.64 16.52
N SER A 102 -11.34 10.15 15.80
CA SER A 102 -11.59 9.86 14.39
C SER A 102 -10.33 10.08 13.52
N VAL A 103 -9.95 9.05 12.77
CA VAL A 103 -8.76 9.03 11.94
C VAL A 103 -9.13 8.90 10.47
N ASN A 104 -8.54 9.77 9.67
CA ASN A 104 -8.54 9.67 8.22
C ASN A 104 -7.30 8.85 7.78
N ILE A 105 -7.51 7.76 7.05
CA ILE A 105 -6.42 6.86 6.65
C ILE A 105 -6.04 7.15 5.20
N PRO A 106 -4.81 7.65 4.93
CA PRO A 106 -4.32 7.81 3.57
C PRO A 106 -3.99 6.45 2.95
N VAL A 107 -4.39 6.28 1.69
CA VAL A 107 -4.09 5.09 0.89
C VAL A 107 -3.48 5.53 -0.44
N LYS A 108 -2.34 4.96 -0.78
CA LYS A 108 -1.62 5.18 -2.02
C LYS A 108 -1.51 3.85 -2.76
N VAL A 109 -1.90 3.84 -4.03
CA VAL A 109 -1.80 2.68 -4.92
C VAL A 109 -0.77 2.97 -5.99
N GLU A 110 0.14 2.02 -6.19
CA GLU A 110 1.15 2.01 -7.23
C GLU A 110 0.91 0.80 -8.14
N VAL A 111 0.97 1.02 -9.44
CA VAL A 111 0.80 -0.01 -10.45
C VAL A 111 2.00 0.04 -11.38
N LEU A 112 2.72 -1.06 -11.47
CA LEU A 112 3.75 -1.25 -12.50
C LEU A 112 3.04 -1.71 -13.78
N CYS A 113 3.17 -0.93 -14.85
CA CYS A 113 2.63 -1.25 -16.15
C CYS A 113 3.77 -1.63 -17.12
N SER A 114 3.50 -2.52 -18.07
CA SER A 114 4.42 -2.93 -19.14
C SER A 114 3.77 -2.81 -20.53
N ASP A 115 4.61 -2.64 -21.56
CA ASP A 115 4.23 -2.61 -22.98
C ASP A 115 4.11 -4.01 -23.59
N VAL A 116 4.65 -5.03 -22.90
CA VAL A 116 4.54 -6.43 -23.27
C VAL A 116 3.33 -7.05 -22.55
N PRO A 117 2.54 -7.91 -23.22
CA PRO A 117 1.48 -8.65 -22.55
C PRO A 117 2.02 -9.53 -21.42
N HIS A 118 1.47 -9.37 -20.22
CA HIS A 118 1.75 -10.21 -19.05
C HIS A 118 0.49 -10.94 -18.63
N GLU A 119 0.69 -12.06 -17.92
CA GLU A 119 -0.41 -12.66 -17.17
C GLU A 119 -0.93 -11.68 -16.11
N PRO A 120 -2.24 -11.66 -15.82
CA PRO A 120 -2.78 -10.82 -14.78
C PRO A 120 -2.06 -11.04 -13.45
N PRO A 121 -1.80 -9.98 -12.66
CA PRO A 121 -1.12 -10.12 -11.38
C PRO A 121 -1.87 -11.08 -10.46
N THR A 122 -1.21 -12.18 -10.12
CA THR A 122 -1.72 -13.23 -9.21
C THR A 122 -1.48 -12.90 -7.74
N GLY A 123 -0.67 -11.86 -7.48
CA GLY A 123 -0.34 -11.38 -6.15
C GLY A 123 -0.55 -9.89 -5.99
N LEU A 124 -0.78 -9.49 -4.74
CA LEU A 124 -0.94 -8.12 -4.31
C LEU A 124 0.04 -7.84 -3.19
N GLU A 125 0.80 -6.76 -3.31
CA GLU A 125 1.65 -6.28 -2.24
C GLU A 125 0.93 -5.18 -1.44
N LEU A 126 0.77 -5.42 -0.14
CA LEU A 126 0.19 -4.51 0.82
C LEU A 126 1.26 -4.01 1.78
N MET A 127 1.27 -2.72 2.05
CA MET A 127 2.18 -2.11 3.02
C MET A 127 1.40 -1.25 4.00
N GLN A 128 1.58 -1.49 5.30
CA GLN A 128 1.04 -0.64 6.34
C GLN A 128 2.19 -0.10 7.19
N ARG A 129 2.28 1.22 7.30
CA ARG A 129 3.20 1.92 8.20
C ARG A 129 2.44 2.52 9.37
N ALA A 130 3.04 2.45 10.54
CA ALA A 130 2.60 3.15 11.73
C ALA A 130 3.76 3.81 12.47
N ASP A 131 3.49 4.94 13.12
CA ASP A 131 4.40 5.50 14.12
C ASP A 131 4.08 4.89 15.50
N ILE A 132 5.13 4.71 16.31
CA ILE A 132 5.07 4.10 17.64
C ILE A 132 5.60 5.13 18.64
N ALA A 133 4.79 5.51 19.63
CA ALA A 133 5.21 6.48 20.63
C ALA A 133 6.38 5.93 21.50
N PRO A 134 7.09 6.79 22.23
CA PRO A 134 8.17 6.34 23.09
C PRO A 134 7.67 5.44 24.23
N GLY A 135 8.35 4.33 24.50
CA GLY A 135 8.05 3.46 25.64
C GLY A 135 6.70 2.73 25.58
N VAL A 136 6.05 2.65 24.41
CA VAL A 136 4.77 1.94 24.25
C VAL A 136 4.87 0.76 23.30
N ASP A 137 3.96 -0.17 23.50
CA ASP A 137 3.71 -1.27 22.59
C ASP A 137 2.78 -0.82 21.45
N ALA A 138 2.94 -1.44 20.29
CA ALA A 138 2.24 -1.13 19.07
C ALA A 138 1.86 -2.40 18.33
N ALA A 139 0.79 -2.31 17.55
CA ALA A 139 0.32 -3.38 16.70
C ALA A 139 0.13 -2.87 15.27
N VAL A 140 0.76 -3.54 14.30
CA VAL A 140 0.53 -3.26 12.89
C VAL A 140 -0.13 -4.45 12.24
N THR A 141 -1.29 -4.20 11.65
CA THR A 141 -2.11 -5.22 11.01
C THR A 141 -2.24 -4.95 9.51
N VAL A 142 -2.17 -6.00 8.72
CA VAL A 142 -2.52 -5.99 7.30
C VAL A 142 -3.49 -7.14 7.03
N SER A 143 -4.65 -6.82 6.47
CA SER A 143 -5.65 -7.82 6.07
C SER A 143 -5.66 -7.97 4.55
N CYS A 144 -5.40 -9.19 4.09
CA CYS A 144 -5.54 -9.54 2.69
C CYS A 144 -7.01 -9.47 2.24
N PRO A 145 -7.29 -8.97 1.03
CA PRO A 145 -8.65 -8.90 0.51
C PRO A 145 -9.19 -10.29 0.16
N PRO A 146 -10.52 -10.47 0.10
CA PRO A 146 -11.14 -11.78 -0.16
C PRO A 146 -10.72 -12.47 -1.46
N ALA A 147 -10.39 -11.69 -2.50
CA ALA A 147 -9.91 -12.22 -3.79
C ALA A 147 -8.46 -12.73 -3.74
N TYR A 148 -7.71 -12.36 -2.71
CA TYR A 148 -6.32 -12.77 -2.49
C TYR A 148 -6.14 -13.20 -1.03
N PRO A 149 -6.85 -14.24 -0.53
CA PRO A 149 -6.99 -14.47 0.91
C PRO A 149 -5.73 -15.03 1.59
N HIS A 150 -4.72 -15.45 0.82
CA HIS A 150 -3.56 -16.17 1.34
C HIS A 150 -2.35 -15.27 1.48
N VAL A 151 -1.78 -15.17 2.68
CA VAL A 151 -0.47 -14.54 2.89
C VAL A 151 0.61 -15.49 2.39
N THR A 152 1.39 -15.07 1.40
CA THR A 152 2.47 -15.87 0.80
C THR A 152 3.86 -15.38 1.18
N ARG A 153 3.98 -14.09 1.50
CA ARG A 153 5.22 -13.48 1.99
C ARG A 153 4.87 -12.33 2.94
N TYR A 154 5.75 -12.09 3.90
CA TYR A 154 5.72 -10.91 4.73
C TYR A 154 7.14 -10.39 4.95
N GLU A 155 7.26 -9.10 5.23
CA GLU A 155 8.51 -8.46 5.62
C GLU A 155 8.19 -7.35 6.62
N GLU A 156 8.94 -7.31 7.71
CA GLU A 156 8.84 -6.28 8.74
C GLU A 156 10.05 -5.35 8.67
N ARG A 157 9.80 -4.04 8.81
CA ARG A 157 10.84 -3.03 8.91
C ARG A 157 10.48 -2.08 10.04
N HIS A 158 11.40 -1.89 10.97
CA HIS A 158 11.18 -0.97 12.08
C HIS A 158 12.45 -0.16 12.36
N SER A 159 12.27 0.93 13.11
CA SER A 159 13.38 1.78 13.50
C SER A 159 14.27 1.07 14.54
N THR A 160 15.52 1.51 14.70
CA THR A 160 16.39 1.05 15.79
C THR A 160 15.74 1.37 17.15
N GLY A 161 15.85 0.48 18.13
CA GLY A 161 15.17 0.63 19.42
C GLY A 161 13.70 0.16 19.42
N VAL A 162 13.25 -0.43 18.32
CA VAL A 162 11.98 -1.18 18.27
C VAL A 162 12.29 -2.66 18.18
N ASP A 163 11.64 -3.44 19.03
CA ASP A 163 11.71 -4.89 19.04
C ASP A 163 10.39 -5.49 18.57
N VAL A 164 10.46 -6.63 17.87
CA VAL A 164 9.26 -7.43 17.56
C VAL A 164 8.98 -8.34 18.74
N VAL A 165 7.79 -8.22 19.32
CA VAL A 165 7.39 -8.93 20.54
C VAL A 165 6.34 -10.00 20.29
N ASP A 166 5.61 -9.89 19.19
CA ASP A 166 4.59 -10.87 18.81
C ASP A 166 4.38 -10.87 17.30
N VAL A 167 4.07 -12.04 16.75
CA VAL A 167 3.76 -12.24 15.33
C VAL A 167 2.66 -13.27 15.23
N GLN A 168 1.54 -12.87 14.64
CA GLN A 168 0.38 -13.75 14.50
C GLN A 168 -0.22 -13.65 13.10
N GLN A 169 -0.74 -14.78 12.62
CA GLN A 169 -1.54 -14.85 11.41
C GLN A 169 -2.89 -15.49 11.73
N ASN A 170 -3.96 -14.73 11.53
CA ASN A 170 -5.34 -15.16 11.75
C ASN A 170 -6.08 -15.13 10.42
N GLY A 171 -6.05 -16.26 9.70
CA GLY A 171 -6.64 -16.37 8.37
C GLY A 171 -5.97 -15.41 7.37
N PRO A 172 -6.73 -14.48 6.74
CA PRO A 172 -6.19 -13.51 5.79
C PRO A 172 -5.50 -12.31 6.45
N THR A 173 -5.52 -12.23 7.79
CA THR A 173 -4.97 -11.10 8.52
C THR A 173 -3.61 -11.45 9.12
N TYR A 174 -2.61 -10.65 8.80
CA TYR A 174 -1.26 -10.73 9.37
C TYR A 174 -1.04 -9.58 10.36
N PHE A 175 -0.47 -9.92 11.51
CA PHE A 175 -0.31 -9.02 12.65
C PHE A 175 1.13 -9.10 13.17
N VAL A 176 1.73 -7.95 13.46
CA VAL A 176 3.01 -7.87 14.16
C VAL A 176 2.88 -6.88 15.32
N GLY A 177 3.22 -7.36 16.52
CA GLY A 177 3.38 -6.58 17.73
C GLY A 177 4.82 -6.06 17.84
N TYR A 178 4.95 -4.77 18.08
CA TYR A 178 6.21 -4.07 18.25
C TYR A 178 6.27 -3.43 19.64
N GLN A 179 7.46 -3.35 20.22
CA GLN A 179 7.71 -2.60 21.44
C GLN A 179 8.78 -1.55 21.17
N ASN A 180 8.47 -0.28 21.42
CA ASN A 180 9.47 0.77 21.37
C ASN A 180 10.18 0.88 22.72
N THR A 181 11.39 0.33 22.81
CA THR A 181 12.22 0.39 24.02
C THR A 181 12.95 1.72 24.18
N ASP A 182 12.89 2.60 23.18
CA ASP A 182 13.29 4.00 23.29
C ASP A 182 12.17 4.82 23.95
N PHE A 183 12.46 5.38 25.13
CA PHE A 183 11.54 6.20 25.92
C PHE A 183 11.59 7.69 25.56
N LEU A 184 12.45 8.09 24.60
CA LEU A 184 12.68 9.48 24.23
C LEU A 184 12.16 9.80 22.83
N HIS A 185 12.16 8.83 21.91
CA HIS A 185 11.86 9.08 20.50
C HIS A 185 10.71 8.24 19.95
N THR A 186 9.87 8.89 19.15
CA THR A 186 8.86 8.20 18.34
C THR A 186 9.58 7.39 17.28
N ALA A 187 9.27 6.10 17.22
CA ALA A 187 9.77 5.18 16.22
C ALA A 187 8.74 4.93 15.11
N SER A 188 9.12 4.14 14.11
CA SER A 188 8.20 3.67 13.08
C SER A 188 8.34 2.18 12.86
N ALA A 189 7.23 1.54 12.53
CA ALA A 189 7.14 0.15 12.08
C ALA A 189 6.35 0.08 10.77
N THR A 190 6.81 -0.77 9.86
CA THR A 190 6.23 -1.00 8.56
C THR A 190 6.12 -2.49 8.32
N LEU A 191 4.91 -2.94 8.02
CA LEU A 191 4.60 -4.31 7.67
C LEU A 191 4.27 -4.39 6.18
N TYR A 192 5.01 -5.22 5.45
CA TYR A 192 4.74 -5.59 4.07
C TYR A 192 4.16 -7.01 4.04
N VAL A 193 3.10 -7.21 3.27
CA VAL A 193 2.44 -8.50 3.08
C VAL A 193 2.17 -8.71 1.61
N THR A 194 2.55 -9.86 1.07
CA THR A 194 2.13 -10.31 -0.25
C THR A 194 0.97 -11.28 -0.10
N CYS A 195 -0.17 -10.89 -0.67
CA CYS A 195 -1.39 -11.67 -0.69
C CYS A 195 -1.53 -12.37 -2.05
N SER A 196 -1.91 -13.64 -2.10
CA SER A 196 -2.21 -14.39 -3.33
C SER A 196 -3.65 -14.89 -3.33
N ALA A 197 -4.17 -15.12 -4.54
CA ALA A 197 -5.41 -15.85 -4.76
C ALA A 197 -5.32 -17.31 -4.27
#